data_AF-W2SNV9-F1
#
_entry.id   AF-W2SNV9-F1
#
_cell.length_a   1.000
_cell.length_b   1.000
_cell.length_c   1.000
_cell.angle_alpha   90.00
_cell.angle_beta   90.00
_cell.angle_gamma   90.00
#
_symmetry.space_group_name_H-M   'P 1'
#
loop_
_entity.id
_entity.type
_entity.pdbx_description
1 polymer ?
#
loop_
_entity_poly.entity_id
_entity_poly.type
_entity_poly.pdbx_seq_one_letter_code
_entity_poly.pdbx_strand_id
1 'polypeptide(L)'
;MDDFSSPGHPNYFGYPPTPANFIQPGKRPMSSQSPLVIFEASTDKKTKRRGTRDLLFSPRNDRLLVNDSGSCHPLPEQPDNSKYCNT
;
A
#
# COMPACT_ATOMS: atom_id res chain seq x y z
N MET A 1 8.81 -21.33 2.11
CA MET A 1 9.08 -20.74 3.44
C MET A 1 10.18 -19.69 3.35
N ASP A 2 10.36 -19.05 2.18
CA ASP A 2 11.50 -18.16 1.90
C ASP A 2 11.28 -16.71 2.38
N ASP A 3 10.03 -16.39 2.73
CA ASP A 3 9.66 -15.07 3.28
C ASP A 3 10.15 -14.85 4.73
N PHE A 4 10.71 -15.87 5.38
CA PHE A 4 11.41 -15.72 6.67
C PHE A 4 12.88 -15.36 6.47
N SER A 5 13.46 -14.69 7.46
CA SER A 5 14.91 -14.47 7.53
C SER A 5 15.62 -15.66 8.16
N SER A 6 16.80 -15.99 7.62
CA SER A 6 17.75 -16.93 8.23
C SER A 6 19.01 -16.17 8.68
N PRO A 7 19.60 -16.48 9.85
CA PRO A 7 20.80 -15.80 10.30
C PRO A 7 21.94 -15.90 9.26
N GLY A 8 22.60 -14.76 9.00
CA GLY A 8 23.82 -14.70 8.20
C GLY A 8 23.64 -14.72 6.68
N HIS A 9 22.43 -14.86 6.15
CA HIS A 9 22.20 -14.94 4.70
C HIS A 9 20.94 -14.15 4.30
N PRO A 10 20.98 -13.39 3.19
CA PRO A 10 19.77 -12.79 2.63
C PRO A 10 18.86 -13.89 2.06
N ASN A 11 17.55 -13.61 1.97
CA ASN A 11 16.60 -14.53 1.33
C ASN A 11 16.66 -14.44 -0.22
N TYR A 12 15.85 -15.22 -0.93
CA TYR A 12 15.84 -15.25 -2.40
C TYR A 12 15.55 -13.86 -3.01
N PHE A 13 14.72 -13.06 -2.35
CA PHE A 13 14.37 -11.71 -2.79
C PHE A 13 15.42 -10.65 -2.43
N GLY A 14 16.51 -11.03 -1.76
CA GLY A 14 17.60 -10.14 -1.39
C GLY A 14 17.35 -9.32 -0.12
N TYR A 15 16.32 -9.64 0.67
CA TYR A 15 16.10 -8.98 1.95
C TYR A 15 17.18 -9.37 2.97
N PRO A 16 17.75 -8.40 3.71
CA PRO A 16 18.74 -8.69 4.72
C PRO A 16 18.13 -9.50 5.89
N PRO A 17 18.94 -10.29 6.60
CA PRO A 17 18.45 -11.07 7.72
C PRO A 17 18.01 -10.17 8.87
N THR A 18 16.77 -10.32 9.34
CA THR A 18 16.23 -9.56 10.46
C THR A 18 15.78 -10.48 11.59
N PRO A 19 16.23 -10.27 12.85
CA PRO A 19 15.84 -11.11 13.97
C PRO A 19 14.33 -11.19 14.20
N ALA A 20 13.62 -10.09 13.93
CA ALA A 20 12.17 -10.01 14.00
C ALA A 20 11.46 -10.98 13.04
N ASN A 21 12.11 -11.40 11.95
CA ASN A 21 11.55 -12.30 10.95
C ASN A 21 12.24 -13.68 10.93
N PHE A 22 12.96 -14.07 11.99
CA PHE A 22 13.50 -15.44 12.10
C PHE A 22 12.41 -16.49 12.26
N ILE A 23 12.67 -17.68 11.72
CA ILE A 23 11.78 -18.84 11.76
C ILE A 23 11.56 -19.28 13.22
N GLN A 24 10.30 -19.41 13.62
CA GLN A 24 9.88 -19.95 14.91
C GLN A 24 8.59 -20.75 14.74
N PRO A 25 8.35 -21.82 15.53
CA PRO A 25 7.12 -22.61 15.45
C PRO A 25 5.87 -21.73 15.60
N GLY A 26 4.90 -21.91 14.68
CA GLY A 26 3.63 -21.17 14.69
C GLY A 26 3.70 -19.70 14.25
N LYS A 27 4.89 -19.16 13.98
CA LYS A 27 5.06 -17.79 13.48
C LYS A 27 4.61 -17.69 12.02
N ARG A 28 4.06 -16.54 11.63
CA ARG A 28 3.78 -16.20 10.22
C ARG A 28 4.94 -15.37 9.65
N PRO A 29 5.38 -15.64 8.39
CA PRO A 29 6.43 -14.86 7.77
C PRO A 29 5.95 -13.45 7.47
N MET A 30 6.89 -12.51 7.42
CA MET A 30 6.64 -11.17 6.87
C MET A 30 6.26 -11.26 5.39
N SER A 31 5.31 -10.44 4.95
CA SER A 31 4.89 -10.36 3.53
C SER A 31 4.92 -8.92 3.06
N SER A 32 5.24 -8.71 1.77
CA SER A 32 5.12 -7.43 1.09
C SER A 32 3.72 -7.19 0.51
N GLN A 33 2.76 -8.11 0.73
CA GLN A 33 1.39 -7.94 0.30
C GLN A 33 0.72 -6.77 1.02
N SER A 34 0.29 -5.78 0.24
CA SER A 34 -0.42 -4.59 0.74
C SER A 34 -1.80 -4.47 0.09
N PRO A 35 -2.78 -5.33 0.45
CA PRO A 35 -4.13 -5.21 -0.08
C PRO A 35 -4.76 -3.89 0.42
N LEU A 36 -5.22 -3.05 -0.51
CA LEU A 36 -5.83 -1.76 -0.21
C LEU A 36 -7.23 -1.69 -0.81
N VAL A 37 -8.22 -1.34 0.01
CA VAL A 37 -9.61 -1.09 -0.42
C VAL A 37 -9.91 0.38 -0.21
N ILE A 38 -10.34 1.06 -1.27
CA ILE A 38 -10.65 2.49 -1.27
C ILE A 38 -12.17 2.65 -1.40
N PHE A 39 -12.77 3.44 -0.51
CA PHE A 39 -14.17 3.81 -0.59
C PHE A 39 -14.29 5.30 -0.89
N GLU A 40 -15.26 5.69 -1.72
CA GLU A 40 -15.65 7.08 -1.89
C GLU A 40 -16.38 7.54 -0.63
N ALA A 41 -15.92 8.61 0.00
CA ALA A 41 -16.68 9.27 1.05
C ALA A 41 -17.88 9.97 0.40
N SER A 42 -19.04 9.34 0.43
CA SER A 42 -20.29 9.95 -0.02
C SER A 42 -20.66 11.10 0.92
N THR A 43 -20.13 12.30 0.66
CA THR A 43 -20.88 13.51 1.03
C THR A 43 -22.08 13.54 0.11
N ASP A 44 -23.29 13.70 0.66
CA ASP A 44 -24.56 13.73 -0.06
C ASP A 44 -24.53 14.75 -1.22
N LYS A 45 -24.02 14.32 -2.37
CA LYS A 45 -24.10 15.03 -3.63
C LYS A 45 -24.50 14.01 -4.66
N LYS A 46 -25.80 14.03 -4.97
CA LYS A 46 -26.43 13.30 -6.06
C LYS A 46 -25.87 13.75 -7.41
N THR A 47 -24.60 13.49 -7.68
CA THR A 47 -24.00 13.73 -9.00
C THR A 47 -23.69 12.37 -9.59
N LYS A 48 -24.69 11.82 -10.27
CA LYS A 48 -24.66 10.60 -11.08
C LYS A 48 -23.63 10.76 -12.20
N ARG A 49 -22.33 10.64 -11.91
CA ARG A 49 -21.29 10.56 -12.95
C ARG A 49 -21.13 9.10 -13.33
N ARG A 50 -21.88 8.71 -14.35
CA ARG A 50 -21.65 7.47 -15.11
C ARG A 50 -20.35 7.64 -15.88
N GLY A 51 -19.28 7.07 -15.37
CA GLY A 51 -17.99 6.96 -16.04
C GLY A 51 -17.09 6.07 -15.19
N THR A 52 -16.55 5.01 -15.77
CA THR A 52 -15.57 4.14 -15.14
C THR A 52 -14.33 4.98 -14.84
N ARG A 53 -14.12 5.34 -13.58
CA ARG A 53 -12.86 5.95 -13.15
C ARG A 53 -11.85 4.84 -13.01
N ASP A 54 -10.91 4.76 -13.94
CA ASP A 54 -9.82 3.79 -13.88
C ASP A 54 -8.78 4.31 -12.89
N LEU A 55 -8.67 3.63 -11.74
CA LEU A 55 -7.64 3.92 -10.75
C LEU A 55 -6.37 3.16 -11.14
N LEU A 56 -5.28 3.88 -11.37
CA LEU A 56 -3.98 3.29 -11.69
C LEU A 56 -3.00 3.51 -10.53
N PHE A 57 -2.43 2.42 -10.03
CA PHE A 57 -1.36 2.47 -9.04
C PHE A 57 -0.05 2.85 -9.72
N SER A 58 0.64 3.91 -9.23
CA SER A 58 1.95 4.29 -9.73
C SER A 58 3.08 3.73 -8.85
N PRO A 59 3.83 2.71 -9.33
CA PRO A 59 4.89 2.07 -8.54
C PRO A 59 6.14 2.95 -8.35
N ARG A 60 6.24 4.09 -9.03
CA ARG A 60 7.36 5.03 -8.85
C ARG A 60 7.25 5.86 -7.57
N ASN A 61 6.03 6.16 -7.13
CA ASN A 61 5.77 7.12 -6.06
C ASN A 61 4.76 6.59 -5.01
N ASP A 62 4.39 5.31 -5.06
CA ASP A 62 3.36 4.67 -4.23
C ASP A 62 2.07 5.48 -4.09
N ARG A 63 1.72 6.26 -5.13
CA ARG A 63 0.60 7.20 -5.14
C ARG A 63 -0.48 6.70 -6.08
N LEU A 64 -1.72 6.78 -5.61
CA LEU A 64 -2.91 6.52 -6.42
C LEU A 64 -3.19 7.72 -7.32
N LEU A 65 -3.30 7.47 -8.62
CA LEU A 65 -3.65 8.48 -9.62
C LEU A 65 -5.07 8.23 -10.14
N VAL A 66 -5.80 9.32 -10.39
CA VAL A 66 -7.11 9.28 -11.04
C VAL A 66 -6.91 9.64 -12.51
N ASN A 67 -7.37 8.75 -13.41
CA ASN A 67 -7.37 9.00 -14.84
C ASN A 67 -8.70 9.65 -15.25
N ASP A 68 -8.73 10.98 -15.28
CA ASP A 68 -9.82 11.72 -15.91
C ASP A 68 -9.34 12.20 -17.30
N SER A 69 -9.78 11.52 -18.37
CA SER A 69 -9.68 12.01 -19.76
C SER A 69 -8.27 12.42 -20.27
N GLY A 70 -7.24 11.64 -19.93
CA GLY A 70 -5.91 11.77 -20.56
C GLY A 70 -4.92 12.69 -19.85
N SER A 71 -5.28 13.27 -18.70
CA SER A 71 -4.32 13.89 -17.79
C SER A 71 -4.31 13.17 -16.45
N CYS A 72 -3.12 12.68 -16.07
CA CYS A 72 -2.89 12.06 -14.77
C CYS A 72 -2.66 13.16 -13.74
N HIS A 73 -3.60 13.32 -12.81
CA HIS A 73 -3.41 14.22 -11.68
C HIS A 73 -3.27 13.42 -10.39
N PRO A 74 -2.34 13.81 -9.49
CA PRO A 74 -2.28 13.24 -8.17
C PRO A 74 -3.62 13.45 -7.44
N LEU A 75 -4.08 12.45 -6.68
CA LEU A 75 -5.20 12.67 -5.75
C LEU A 75 -4.90 13.89 -4.86
N PRO A 76 -5.90 14.75 -4.57
CA PRO A 76 -5.72 15.87 -3.66
C PRO A 76 -5.15 15.33 -2.34
N GLU A 77 -4.06 15.94 -1.87
CA GLU A 77 -3.44 15.55 -0.61
C GLU A 77 -4.49 15.59 0.49
N GLN A 78 -4.69 14.44 1.14
CA GLN A 78 -5.50 14.39 2.35
C GLN A 78 -4.83 15.34 3.35
N PRO A 79 -5.58 16.21 4.04
CA PRO A 79 -4.99 17.06 5.07
C PRO A 79 -4.28 16.14 6.06
N ASP A 80 -2.99 16.41 6.23
CA ASP A 80 -2.12 15.93 7.30
C ASP A 80 -2.95 15.46 8.52
N ASN A 81 -3.00 14.14 8.69
CA ASN A 81 -3.41 13.49 9.95
C ASN A 81 -2.16 13.02 10.72
N SER A 82 -1.04 13.74 10.63
CA SER A 82 0.22 13.50 11.36
C SER A 82 0.08 13.67 12.89
N LYS A 83 -1.14 13.78 13.42
CA LYS A 83 -1.41 13.92 14.85
C LYS A 83 -1.78 12.63 15.58
N TYR A 84 -1.61 11.44 15.00
CA TYR A 84 -1.84 10.20 15.75
C TYR A 84 -0.66 9.22 15.71
N CYS A 85 -0.16 8.99 16.93
CA CYS A 85 0.77 7.96 17.42
C CYS A 85 2.28 8.26 17.36
N ASN A 86 2.74 9.06 18.32
CA ASN A 86 4.00 8.78 19.04
C ASN A 86 3.66 8.04 20.34
N THR A 87 4.08 6.79 20.45
CA THR A 87 4.62 6.14 21.66
C THR A 87 5.41 4.92 21.23
#